data_AF-A0A1G2Y417-F1
#
_entry.id   AF-A0A1G2Y417-F1
#
_cell.length_a   1.000
_cell.length_b   1.000
_cell.length_c   1.000
_cell.angle_alpha   90.00
_cell.angle_beta   90.00
_cell.angle_gamma   90.00
#
_symmetry.space_group_name_H-M   'P 1'
#
loop_
_entity.id
_entity.type
_entity.pdbx_description
1 polymer ?
#
loop_
_entity_poly.entity_id
_entity_poly.type
_entity_poly.pdbx_seq_one_letter_code
_entity_poly.pdbx_strand_id
1 'polypeptide(L)'
;MKMKIVVISVLATLLSCSVIIFFVIPRLRVPICKGSIFPFIRPHVELFCPPLDLYKGLIDEIVDFSDEYTYIFKIKYIGPYELDMVFDHIDNLNENCNVKAQIDFYLKDTLMLSRYIMIEGNKESSECYFIVPKDLPIDKEITCKIKILSAEGKCKTIRFLLSRQSQL
;
A
#
# COMPACT_ATOMS: atom_id res chain seq x y z
N MET A 1 -26.97 38.54 22.07
CA MET A 1 -26.58 37.40 22.95
C MET A 1 -26.74 36.04 22.27
N LYS A 2 -27.89 35.73 21.66
CA LYS A 2 -28.16 34.45 20.97
C LYS A 2 -27.13 34.09 19.88
N MET A 3 -26.71 35.06 19.07
CA MET A 3 -25.74 34.84 17.99
C MET A 3 -24.36 34.40 18.50
N LYS A 4 -23.91 34.93 19.65
CA LYS A 4 -22.64 34.50 20.28
C LYS A 4 -22.71 33.05 20.77
N ILE A 5 -23.86 32.64 21.31
CA ILE A 5 -24.09 31.26 21.78
C ILE A 5 -24.09 30.29 20.59
N VAL A 6 -24.74 30.65 19.48
CA VAL A 6 -24.74 29.84 18.24
C VAL A 6 -23.32 29.69 17.69
N VAL A 7 -22.55 30.79 17.61
CA VAL A 7 -21.17 30.75 17.11
C VAL A 7 -20.28 29.87 17.99
N ILE A 8 -20.37 29.98 19.32
CA ILE A 8 -19.61 29.13 20.25
C ILE A 8 -20.01 27.66 20.10
N SER A 9 -21.30 27.36 19.95
CA SER A 9 -21.79 25.99 19.75
C SER A 9 -21.25 25.38 18.46
N VAL A 10 -21.26 26.13 17.36
CA VAL A 10 -20.74 25.66 16.06
C VAL A 10 -19.24 25.42 16.14
N LEU A 11 -18.48 26.35 16.73
CA LEU A 11 -17.04 26.19 16.95
C LEU A 11 -16.71 24.97 17.81
N ALA A 12 -17.42 24.77 18.93
CA ALA A 12 -17.21 23.60 19.78
C ALA A 12 -17.52 22.27 19.06
N THR A 13 -18.55 22.27 18.20
CA THR A 13 -18.90 21.10 17.39
C THR A 13 -17.81 20.82 16.35
N LEU A 14 -17.32 21.83 15.63
CA LEU A 14 -16.24 21.67 14.67
C LEU A 14 -14.94 21.19 15.34
N LEU A 15 -14.62 21.73 16.52
CA LEU A 15 -13.43 21.35 17.28
C LEU A 15 -13.51 19.89 17.79
N SER A 16 -14.68 19.46 18.26
CA SER A 16 -14.88 18.07 18.68
C SER A 16 -14.82 17.10 17.50
N CYS A 17 -15.44 17.46 16.36
CA CYS A 17 -15.31 16.70 15.11
C CYS A 17 -13.86 16.58 14.65
N SER A 18 -13.08 17.66 14.69
CA SER A 18 -11.67 17.62 14.30
C SER A 18 -10.86 16.73 15.23
N VAL A 19 -11.09 16.79 16.55
CA VAL A 19 -10.43 15.89 17.51
C VAL A 19 -10.74 14.42 17.22
N ILE A 20 -11.99 14.08 16.93
CA ILE A 20 -12.37 12.71 16.56
C ILE A 20 -11.65 12.27 15.30
N ILE A 21 -11.65 13.10 14.25
CA ILE A 21 -11.03 12.79 12.96
C ILE A 21 -9.51 12.62 13.09
N PHE A 22 -8.83 13.50 13.83
CA PHE A 22 -7.37 13.49 13.90
C PHE A 22 -6.80 12.57 14.99
N PHE A 23 -7.53 12.25 16.05
CA PHE A 23 -6.99 11.46 17.18
C PHE A 23 -7.69 10.14 17.43
N VAL A 24 -9.00 10.05 17.15
CA VAL A 24 -9.79 8.84 17.45
C VAL A 24 -9.78 7.89 16.25
N ILE A 25 -10.06 8.38 15.04
CA ILE A 25 -10.09 7.57 13.82
C ILE A 25 -8.75 6.86 13.56
N PRO A 26 -7.56 7.51 13.67
CA PRO A 26 -6.30 6.82 13.43
C PRO A 26 -6.02 5.70 14.43
N ARG A 27 -6.46 5.85 15.69
CA ARG A 27 -6.34 4.80 16.72
C ARG A 27 -7.31 3.65 16.50
N LEU A 28 -8.54 3.95 16.08
CA LEU A 28 -9.57 2.95 15.79
C LEU A 28 -9.51 2.42 14.36
N ARG A 29 -8.55 2.87 13.55
CA ARG A 29 -8.40 2.47 12.15
C ARG A 29 -8.38 0.96 11.97
N VAL A 30 -7.51 0.27 12.70
CA VAL A 30 -7.35 -1.18 12.57
C VAL A 30 -8.65 -1.92 12.88
N PRO A 31 -9.32 -1.70 14.04
CA PRO A 31 -10.59 -2.37 14.30
C PRO A 31 -11.70 -1.98 13.31
N ILE A 32 -11.74 -0.74 12.81
CA ILE A 32 -12.70 -0.33 11.78
C ILE A 32 -12.47 -1.07 10.47
N CYS A 33 -11.23 -1.11 9.98
CA CYS A 33 -10.91 -1.77 8.72
C CYS A 33 -11.01 -3.31 8.79
N LYS A 34 -10.88 -3.90 9.98
CA LYS A 34 -11.23 -5.32 10.23
C LYS A 34 -12.74 -5.59 10.22
N GLY A 35 -13.57 -4.55 10.18
CA GLY A 35 -15.02 -4.66 10.28
C GLY A 35 -15.53 -4.96 11.69
N SER A 36 -14.67 -4.89 12.71
CA SER A 36 -15.05 -5.17 14.11
C SER A 36 -15.83 -4.02 14.76
N ILE A 37 -15.64 -2.78 14.28
CA ILE A 37 -16.28 -1.58 14.81
C ILE A 37 -16.67 -0.68 13.62
N PHE A 38 -17.89 -0.16 13.60
CA PHE A 38 -18.39 0.77 12.56
C PHE A 38 -18.00 0.41 11.11
N PRO A 39 -18.35 -0.79 10.61
CA PRO A 39 -17.91 -1.27 9.28
C PRO A 39 -18.36 -0.36 8.12
N PHE A 40 -19.43 0.41 8.28
CA PHE A 40 -19.91 1.38 7.29
C PHE A 40 -18.94 2.56 7.07
N ILE A 41 -18.08 2.89 8.04
CA ILE A 41 -17.10 3.98 7.92
C ILE A 41 -15.84 3.49 7.18
N ARG A 42 -15.66 2.18 7.03
CA ARG A 42 -14.46 1.56 6.43
C ARG A 42 -14.01 2.19 5.11
N PRO A 43 -14.87 2.44 4.09
CA PRO A 43 -14.42 3.06 2.84
C PRO A 43 -13.79 4.46 3.03
N HIS A 44 -14.30 5.21 4.01
CA HIS A 44 -13.80 6.54 4.32
C HIS A 44 -12.45 6.45 5.03
N VAL A 45 -12.31 5.51 5.98
CA VAL A 45 -11.03 5.29 6.67
C VAL A 45 -9.95 4.78 5.70
N GLU A 46 -10.32 3.89 4.78
CA GLU A 46 -9.44 3.38 3.72
C GLU A 46 -8.93 4.51 2.82
N LEU A 47 -9.80 5.48 2.47
CA LEU A 47 -9.43 6.63 1.66
C LEU A 47 -8.44 7.58 2.36
N PHE A 48 -8.66 7.88 3.64
CA PHE A 48 -7.85 8.90 4.33
C PHE A 48 -6.58 8.35 4.97
N CYS A 49 -6.54 7.07 5.31
CA CYS A 49 -5.46 6.47 6.10
C CYS A 49 -5.14 5.05 5.64
N PRO A 50 -4.67 4.85 4.39
CA PRO A 50 -4.37 3.53 3.88
C PRO A 50 -3.32 2.78 4.72
N PRO A 51 -3.33 1.45 4.68
CA PRO A 51 -2.41 0.62 5.43
C PRO A 51 -1.01 0.69 4.82
N LEU A 52 0.01 0.82 5.65
CA LEU A 52 1.40 0.71 5.21
C LEU A 52 2.02 -0.65 5.58
N ASP A 53 1.24 -1.54 6.20
CA ASP A 53 1.75 -2.74 6.87
C ASP A 53 2.23 -3.84 5.92
N LEU A 54 1.56 -4.03 4.77
CA LEU A 54 2.02 -4.94 3.73
C LEU A 54 3.37 -4.51 3.14
N TYR A 55 3.48 -3.23 2.79
CA TYR A 55 4.61 -2.71 2.05
C TYR A 55 5.77 -2.33 2.95
N LYS A 56 5.61 -2.36 4.28
CA LYS A 56 6.66 -1.97 5.22
C LYS A 56 7.98 -2.71 5.01
N GLY A 57 7.94 -3.97 4.55
CA GLY A 57 9.14 -4.76 4.25
C GLY A 57 9.68 -4.62 2.82
N LEU A 58 9.04 -3.78 2.00
CA LEU A 58 9.47 -3.44 0.63
C LEU A 58 9.87 -1.97 0.52
N ILE A 59 9.27 -1.10 1.33
CA ILE A 59 9.55 0.32 1.36
C ILE A 59 11.02 0.51 1.74
N ASP A 60 11.72 1.28 0.90
CA ASP A 60 13.15 1.59 1.01
C ASP A 60 14.10 0.40 0.79
N GLU A 61 13.59 -0.77 0.41
CA GLU A 61 14.40 -1.90 -0.03
C GLU A 61 14.76 -1.76 -1.51
N ILE A 62 16.03 -2.04 -1.84
CA ILE A 62 16.50 -2.15 -3.22
C ILE A 62 16.50 -3.63 -3.57
N VAL A 63 15.66 -4.02 -4.51
CA VAL A 63 15.58 -5.40 -4.98
C VAL A 63 16.35 -5.54 -6.29
N ASP A 64 17.36 -6.39 -6.28
CA ASP A 64 18.10 -6.81 -7.48
C ASP A 64 17.29 -7.87 -8.23
N PHE A 65 17.26 -7.76 -9.55
CA PHE A 65 16.49 -8.67 -10.41
C PHE A 65 17.08 -10.07 -10.56
N SER A 66 18.32 -10.29 -10.10
CA SER A 66 18.96 -11.60 -10.15
C SER A 66 18.48 -12.58 -9.08
N ASP A 67 17.81 -12.09 -8.03
CA ASP A 67 17.45 -12.88 -6.85
C ASP A 67 15.94 -13.05 -6.64
N GLU A 68 15.57 -14.16 -5.98
CA GLU A 68 14.22 -14.34 -5.42
C GLU A 68 14.12 -13.55 -4.11
N TYR A 69 13.24 -12.56 -4.06
CA TYR A 69 13.03 -11.77 -2.85
C TYR A 69 11.89 -12.34 -2.02
N THR A 70 12.16 -12.69 -0.77
CA THR A 70 11.16 -13.25 0.15
C THR A 70 11.07 -12.39 1.40
N TYR A 71 9.86 -11.97 1.75
CA TYR A 71 9.61 -11.27 3.00
C TYR A 71 8.32 -11.74 3.66
N ILE A 72 8.25 -11.59 4.98
CA ILE A 72 7.10 -12.00 5.79
C ILE A 72 6.41 -10.75 6.30
N PHE A 73 5.09 -10.72 6.18
CA PHE A 73 4.28 -9.61 6.66
C PHE A 73 2.99 -10.13 7.28
N LYS A 74 2.29 -9.25 8.00
CA LYS A 74 1.01 -9.54 8.63
C LYS A 74 -0.01 -8.50 8.20
N ILE A 75 -1.06 -8.94 7.52
CA ILE A 75 -2.16 -8.07 7.08
C ILE A 75 -2.98 -7.68 8.30
N LYS A 76 -3.03 -6.40 8.64
CA LYS A 76 -3.87 -5.91 9.74
C LYS A 76 -5.29 -5.62 9.28
N TYR A 77 -5.57 -5.45 7.99
CA TYR A 77 -6.94 -5.32 7.47
C TYR A 77 -7.04 -5.52 5.95
N ILE A 78 -8.25 -5.69 5.44
CA ILE A 78 -8.53 -5.82 4.01
C ILE A 78 -8.78 -4.42 3.44
N GLY A 79 -8.18 -4.06 2.31
CA GLY A 79 -8.41 -2.77 1.64
C GLY A 79 -7.69 -2.75 0.28
N PRO A 80 -7.89 -1.72 -0.56
CA PRO A 80 -6.98 -1.48 -1.67
C PRO A 80 -5.64 -1.04 -1.10
N TYR A 81 -4.58 -1.57 -1.69
CA TYR A 81 -3.21 -1.21 -1.40
C TYR A 81 -2.61 -0.84 -2.75
N GLU A 82 -1.86 0.25 -2.81
CA GLU A 82 -1.16 0.70 -4.01
C GLU A 82 0.30 0.93 -3.65
N LEU A 83 1.19 0.55 -4.57
CA LEU A 83 2.63 0.67 -4.40
C LEU A 83 3.20 1.13 -5.72
N ASP A 84 4.01 2.18 -5.70
CA ASP A 84 4.77 2.57 -6.87
C ASP A 84 6.11 1.83 -6.82
N MET A 85 6.57 1.38 -7.98
CA MET A 85 7.89 0.78 -8.12
C MET A 85 8.68 1.72 -8.99
N VAL A 86 9.91 2.08 -8.61
CA VAL A 86 10.80 2.93 -9.39
C VAL A 86 12.05 2.14 -9.74
N PHE A 87 12.43 2.12 -11.02
CA PHE A 87 13.69 1.52 -11.43
C PHE A 87 14.87 2.32 -10.85
N ASP A 88 15.70 1.65 -10.05
CA ASP A 88 16.92 2.24 -9.53
C ASP A 88 18.03 2.00 -10.57
N HIS A 89 18.85 3.02 -10.84
CA HIS A 89 19.98 2.97 -11.79
C HIS A 89 19.67 2.70 -13.28
N ILE A 90 18.87 3.54 -13.94
CA ILE A 90 18.90 3.66 -15.41
C ILE A 90 19.90 4.76 -15.81
N ASP A 91 20.90 4.40 -16.61
CA ASP A 91 21.95 5.32 -17.06
C ASP A 91 21.44 6.38 -18.05
N ASN A 92 20.43 6.03 -18.87
CA ASN A 92 19.83 6.91 -19.87
C ASN A 92 18.32 7.08 -19.66
N LEU A 93 17.85 8.34 -19.63
CA LEU A 93 16.42 8.69 -19.48
C LEU A 93 15.51 8.13 -20.58
N ASN A 94 16.05 7.83 -21.76
CA ASN A 94 15.31 7.31 -22.92
C ASN A 94 15.28 5.76 -23.00
N GLU A 95 15.95 5.05 -22.08
CA GLU A 95 15.89 3.59 -22.03
C GLU A 95 14.63 3.17 -21.28
N ASN A 96 13.72 2.51 -22.00
CA ASN A 96 12.57 1.85 -21.39
C ASN A 96 13.01 0.49 -20.85
N CYS A 97 12.52 0.17 -19.66
CA CYS A 97 12.63 -1.14 -19.08
C CYS A 97 11.27 -1.79 -18.98
N ASN A 98 11.25 -3.09 -19.25
CA ASN A 98 10.08 -3.93 -19.06
C ASN A 98 10.47 -5.11 -18.17
N VAL A 99 9.89 -5.17 -16.98
CA VAL A 99 10.14 -6.24 -16.03
C VAL A 99 8.86 -7.00 -15.77
N LYS A 100 8.91 -8.31 -16.02
CA LYS A 100 7.84 -9.23 -15.67
C LYS A 100 8.22 -9.92 -14.36
N ALA A 101 7.36 -9.81 -13.37
CA ALA A 101 7.55 -10.47 -12.09
C ALA A 101 6.31 -11.29 -11.71
N GLN A 102 6.56 -12.34 -10.95
CA GLN A 102 5.55 -13.15 -10.31
C GLN A 102 5.61 -12.90 -8.80
N ILE A 103 4.47 -12.58 -8.20
CA ILE A 103 4.32 -12.38 -6.77
C ILE A 103 3.44 -13.50 -6.23
N ASP A 104 4.02 -14.32 -5.37
CA ASP A 104 3.36 -15.44 -4.74
C ASP A 104 3.18 -15.18 -3.24
N PHE A 105 1.98 -15.47 -2.73
CA PHE A 105 1.62 -15.32 -1.33
C PHE A 105 1.38 -16.69 -0.71
N TYR A 106 2.13 -17.01 0.34
CA TYR A 106 2.02 -18.27 1.05
C TYR A 106 1.51 -18.07 2.48
N LEU A 107 0.67 -18.99 2.92
CA LEU A 107 0.27 -19.15 4.32
C LEU A 107 0.72 -20.53 4.79
N LYS A 108 1.70 -20.60 5.71
CA LYS A 108 2.25 -21.88 6.20
C LYS A 108 2.58 -22.84 5.04
N ASP A 109 3.36 -22.35 4.09
CA ASP A 109 3.81 -23.06 2.88
C ASP A 109 2.73 -23.42 1.85
N THR A 110 1.46 -23.09 2.12
CA THR A 110 0.38 -23.22 1.13
C THR A 110 0.32 -21.96 0.27
N LEU A 111 0.47 -22.10 -1.05
CA LEU A 111 0.27 -21.00 -1.99
C LEU A 111 -1.20 -20.57 -1.95
N MET A 112 -1.44 -19.37 -1.43
CA MET A 112 -2.77 -18.76 -1.35
C MET A 112 -3.12 -18.04 -2.64
N LEU A 113 -2.14 -17.35 -3.22
CA LEU A 113 -2.32 -16.62 -4.47
C LEU A 113 -1.01 -16.43 -5.21
N SER A 114 -1.09 -16.47 -6.54
CA SER A 114 -0.05 -16.00 -7.45
C SER A 114 -0.56 -14.89 -8.35
N ARG A 115 0.24 -13.85 -8.57
CA ARG A 115 -0.05 -12.73 -9.46
C ARG A 115 1.13 -12.44 -10.36
N TYR A 116 0.84 -12.23 -11.65
CA TYR A 116 1.81 -11.72 -12.61
C TYR A 116 1.66 -10.21 -12.69
N ILE A 117 2.78 -9.51 -12.55
CA ILE A 117 2.86 -8.06 -12.74
C ILE A 117 3.85 -7.75 -13.85
N MET A 118 3.56 -6.68 -14.56
CA MET A 118 4.42 -6.11 -15.58
C MET A 118 4.71 -4.68 -15.16
N ILE A 119 5.99 -4.37 -15.02
CA ILE A 119 6.48 -3.05 -14.62
C ILE A 119 7.12 -2.46 -15.88
N GLU A 120 6.49 -1.43 -16.42
CA GLU A 120 7.01 -0.69 -17.56
C GLU A 120 7.34 0.73 -17.11
N GLY A 121 8.49 1.23 -17.55
CA GLY A 121 8.86 2.59 -17.23
C GLY A 121 10.30 2.92 -17.54
N ASN A 122 10.70 4.11 -17.11
CA ASN A 122 12.03 4.68 -17.24
C ASN A 122 12.54 5.12 -15.86
N LYS A 123 13.60 5.93 -15.85
CA LYS A 123 14.28 6.37 -14.62
C LYS A 123 13.40 7.23 -13.72
N GLU A 124 12.49 8.01 -14.32
CA GLU A 124 11.68 9.02 -13.64
C GLU A 124 10.27 8.52 -13.33
N SER A 125 9.77 7.56 -14.10
CA SER A 125 8.46 6.97 -13.87
C SER A 125 8.45 5.49 -14.22
N SER A 126 8.03 4.68 -13.26
CA SER A 126 7.47 3.36 -13.52
C SER A 126 6.21 3.23 -12.68
N GLU A 127 5.14 2.80 -13.31
CA GLU A 127 3.85 2.63 -12.66
C GLU A 127 3.54 1.14 -12.61
N CYS A 128 3.38 0.61 -11.40
CA CYS A 128 2.95 -0.77 -11.22
C CYS A 128 1.88 -0.82 -10.13
N TYR A 129 0.62 -0.77 -10.54
CA TYR A 129 -0.50 -0.87 -9.61
C TYR A 129 -0.66 -2.30 -9.11
N PHE A 130 -0.30 -2.54 -7.86
CA PHE A 130 -0.50 -3.84 -7.20
C PHE A 130 -1.64 -3.79 -6.18
N ILE A 131 -2.84 -4.19 -6.60
CA ILE A 131 -3.98 -4.33 -5.68
C ILE A 131 -3.88 -5.64 -4.92
N VAL A 132 -3.82 -5.52 -3.60
CA VAL A 132 -3.79 -6.69 -2.73
C VAL A 132 -5.10 -7.47 -2.81
N PRO A 133 -5.01 -8.80 -2.89
CA PRO A 133 -6.19 -9.64 -2.95
C PRO A 133 -6.92 -9.59 -1.62
N LYS A 134 -8.23 -9.34 -1.68
CA LYS A 134 -9.12 -9.33 -0.49
C LYS A 134 -9.17 -10.69 0.22
N ASP A 135 -8.71 -11.74 -0.44
CA ASP A 135 -8.81 -13.12 -0.01
C ASP A 135 -7.65 -13.56 0.91
N LEU A 136 -6.64 -12.70 1.12
CA LEU A 136 -5.56 -12.99 2.06
C LEU A 136 -6.05 -12.85 3.52
N PRO A 137 -5.70 -13.78 4.41
CA PRO A 137 -6.25 -13.79 5.76
C PRO A 137 -5.63 -12.69 6.65
N ILE A 138 -6.51 -11.98 7.36
CA ILE A 138 -6.14 -10.97 8.35
C ILE A 138 -5.46 -11.62 9.56
N ASP A 139 -4.50 -10.91 10.15
CA ASP A 139 -3.75 -11.29 11.34
C ASP A 139 -3.01 -12.63 11.24
N LYS A 140 -2.79 -13.13 10.02
CA LYS A 140 -1.89 -14.25 9.75
C LYS A 140 -0.60 -13.74 9.16
N GLU A 141 0.48 -14.45 9.46
CA GLU A 141 1.76 -14.24 8.79
C GLU A 141 1.67 -14.82 7.39
N ILE A 142 1.95 -13.96 6.41
CA ILE A 142 1.97 -14.28 5.00
C ILE A 142 3.41 -14.12 4.52
N THR A 143 3.91 -15.13 3.84
CA THR A 143 5.19 -15.06 3.13
C THR A 143 4.92 -14.60 1.72
N CYS A 144 5.43 -13.42 1.36
CA CYS A 144 5.46 -12.94 -0.02
C CYS A 144 6.77 -13.36 -0.67
N LYS A 145 6.68 -13.90 -1.87
CA LYS A 145 7.82 -14.20 -2.73
C LYS A 145 7.68 -13.45 -4.03
N ILE A 146 8.68 -12.66 -4.37
CA ILE A 146 8.76 -11.94 -5.63
C ILE A 146 9.84 -12.61 -6.47
N LYS A 147 9.44 -13.11 -7.63
CA LYS A 147 10.32 -13.75 -8.59
C LYS A 147 10.31 -12.95 -9.89
N ILE A 148 11.46 -12.46 -10.31
CA ILE A 148 11.60 -11.85 -11.63
C ILE A 148 11.63 -12.97 -12.68
N LEU A 149 10.75 -12.85 -13.69
CA LEU A 149 10.65 -13.81 -14.78
C LEU A 149 11.49 -13.37 -15.97
N SER A 150 11.48 -12.07 -16.26
CA SER A 150 12.28 -11.46 -17.32
C SER A 150 12.47 -9.98 -17.04
N ALA A 151 13.66 -9.46 -17.34
CA ALA A 151 13.95 -8.04 -17.38
C ALA A 151 14.53 -7.70 -18.76
N GLU A 152 13.82 -6.85 -19.49
CA GLU A 152 14.27 -6.28 -20.76
C GLU A 152 14.76 -4.84 -20.52
N GLY A 153 15.86 -4.46 -21.15
CA GLY A 153 16.54 -3.17 -20.93
C GLY A 153 17.76 -3.29 -20.01
N LYS A 154 18.38 -2.15 -19.64
CA LYS A 154 19.55 -2.11 -18.75
C LYS A 154 19.20 -1.98 -17.26
N CYS A 155 17.94 -2.19 -16.88
CA CYS A 155 17.56 -2.12 -15.49
C CYS A 155 18.06 -3.33 -14.71
N LYS A 156 18.67 -3.08 -13.55
CA LYS A 156 19.18 -4.12 -12.65
C LYS A 156 18.45 -4.20 -11.32
N THR A 157 17.83 -3.09 -10.91
CA THR A 157 17.28 -2.93 -9.58
C THR A 157 15.96 -2.16 -9.62
N ILE A 158 15.06 -2.47 -8.70
CA ILE A 158 13.87 -1.65 -8.38
C ILE A 158 13.89 -1.23 -6.92
N ARG A 159 13.36 -0.05 -6.67
CA ARG A 159 13.01 0.43 -5.35
C ARG A 159 11.50 0.57 -5.26
N PHE A 160 10.92 0.08 -4.18
CA PHE A 160 9.51 0.26 -3.93
C PHE A 160 9.30 1.57 -3.17
N LEU A 161 8.46 2.45 -3.73
CA LEU A 161 8.04 3.69 -3.11
C LEU A 161 6.59 3.57 -2.70
N LEU A 162 6.27 4.09 -1.52
CA LEU A 162 4.88 4.35 -1.19
C LEU A 162 4.36 5.39 -2.16
N SER A 163 3.47 4.97 -3.06
CA SER A 163 2.61 5.91 -3.75
C SER A 163 1.81 6.63 -2.69
N ARG A 164 2.06 7.92 -2.50
CA ARG A 164 1.01 8.76 -1.95
C ARG A 164 -0.03 8.76 -3.05
N GLN A 165 -1.15 8.07 -2.82
CA GLN A 165 -2.35 8.17 -3.65
C GLN A 165 -2.37 9.54 -4.32
N SER A 166 -2.12 9.53 -5.62
CA SER A 166 -2.33 10.68 -6.48
C SER A 166 -3.77 11.09 -6.20
N GLN A 167 -3.89 12.23 -5.54
CA GLN A 167 -5.17 12.80 -5.16
C GLN A 167 -5.98 13.02 -6.44
N LEU A 168 -6.93 12.13 -6.70
CA LEU A 168 -8.07 12.34 -7.58
C LEU A 168 -9.32 12.49 -6.71
#